data_AF-A0A5N6WT73-F1
#
_entry.id   AF-A0A5N6WT73-F1
#
_cell.length_a   1.000
_cell.length_b   1.000
_cell.length_c   1.000
_cell.angle_alpha   90.00
_cell.angle_beta   90.00
_cell.angle_gamma   90.00
#
_symmetry.space_group_name_H-M   'P 1'
#
loop_
_entity.id
_entity.type
_entity.pdbx_description
1 polymer ?
#
loop_
_entity_poly.entity_id
_entity_poly.type
_entity_poly.pdbx_seq_one_letter_code
_entity_poly.pdbx_strand_id
1 'polypeptide(L)'
;MPSEPIIPPDSPFTLHNIPFGVISTTSDPKPRCATALGHHAIDLSLLWKDKDDLEPNQSLYDIFSQCAPLTGGEVARNFFYAPSVYNGRASSVIPSPTPVRRPKGIRWDHDGGQPVFGPAVKMDFELEMGYFVSKPIPMGETIKAIDAPEHIFGFVLLNDWSSRDIQAFEMTPLGPFHSKGNGERYNTTESNLRYLYWTPYQQLAHHASAGCGIETGDLMGTGTISGQHEGELGCLFEATKGGSRPLEFPNGTTVRYLEDGDEIVLDAWCDNGTRRIGFGECRGKLLPSL
;
A
#
# COMPACT_ATOMS: atom_id res chain seq x y z
N MET A 1 -7.79 36.80 -17.99
CA MET A 1 -8.22 35.77 -17.02
C MET A 1 -7.50 34.50 -17.41
N PRO A 2 -6.63 33.92 -16.58
CA PRO A 2 -6.21 32.54 -16.84
C PRO A 2 -7.48 31.67 -16.90
N SER A 3 -7.60 30.85 -17.92
CA SER A 3 -8.70 29.88 -18.05
C SER A 3 -8.65 28.92 -16.86
N GLU A 4 -9.81 28.52 -16.35
CA GLU A 4 -9.89 27.46 -15.34
C GLU A 4 -9.12 26.21 -15.82
N PRO A 5 -8.39 25.52 -14.92
CA PRO A 5 -7.68 24.32 -15.30
C PRO A 5 -8.67 23.26 -15.80
N ILE A 6 -8.42 22.73 -17.01
CA ILE A 6 -9.23 21.66 -17.57
C ILE A 6 -8.91 20.37 -16.81
N ILE A 7 -9.90 19.84 -16.10
CA ILE A 7 -9.79 18.58 -15.37
C ILE A 7 -10.39 17.47 -16.24
N PRO A 8 -9.60 16.47 -16.65
CA PRO A 8 -10.12 15.32 -17.38
C PRO A 8 -11.21 14.59 -16.58
N PRO A 9 -12.30 14.11 -17.22
CA PRO A 9 -13.36 13.37 -16.54
C PRO A 9 -12.90 12.10 -15.82
N ASP A 10 -11.81 11.48 -16.28
CA ASP A 10 -11.18 10.28 -15.75
C ASP A 10 -10.03 10.57 -14.78
N SER A 11 -9.71 11.85 -14.54
CA SER A 11 -8.63 12.24 -13.65
C SER A 11 -8.88 11.72 -12.22
N PRO A 12 -7.88 11.09 -11.57
CA PRO A 12 -7.98 10.77 -10.14
C PRO A 12 -7.97 12.04 -9.27
N PHE A 13 -7.47 13.16 -9.80
CA PHE A 13 -7.26 14.42 -9.09
C PHE A 13 -8.34 15.45 -9.48
N THR A 14 -9.56 15.22 -8.99
CA THR A 14 -10.69 16.14 -9.19
C THR A 14 -10.69 17.27 -8.15
N LEU A 15 -11.55 18.28 -8.32
CA LEU A 15 -11.78 19.33 -7.30
C LEU A 15 -12.29 18.77 -5.96
N HIS A 16 -12.78 17.53 -5.94
CA HIS A 16 -13.26 16.86 -4.73
C HIS A 16 -12.16 16.07 -3.98
N ASN A 17 -10.96 15.95 -4.57
CA ASN A 17 -9.86 15.17 -4.00
C ASN A 17 -8.84 16.07 -3.29
N ILE A 18 -8.18 16.96 -4.03
CA ILE A 18 -7.14 17.88 -3.52
C ILE A 18 -6.12 17.17 -2.60
N PRO A 19 -5.41 16.13 -3.08
CA PRO A 19 -4.44 15.41 -2.26
C PRO A 19 -3.19 16.27 -2.03
N PHE A 20 -2.46 16.02 -0.95
CA PHE A 20 -1.19 16.68 -0.68
C PHE A 20 -0.01 15.83 -1.15
N GLY A 21 1.04 16.48 -1.63
CA GLY A 21 2.28 15.83 -2.03
C GLY A 21 3.49 16.76 -1.91
N VAL A 22 4.67 16.19 -2.12
CA VAL A 22 5.93 16.93 -2.17
C VAL A 22 6.47 16.85 -3.60
N ILE A 23 6.72 18.00 -4.22
CA ILE A 23 7.23 18.10 -5.59
C ILE A 23 8.59 18.79 -5.63
N SER A 24 9.30 18.55 -6.71
CA SER A 24 10.39 19.38 -7.20
C SER A 24 10.32 19.46 -8.73
N THR A 25 11.08 20.37 -9.32
CA THR A 25 11.10 20.60 -10.77
C THR A 25 12.54 20.78 -11.24
N THR A 26 12.82 20.59 -12.52
CA THR A 26 14.18 20.84 -13.06
C THR A 26 14.63 22.29 -12.84
N SER A 27 13.71 23.26 -12.91
CA SER A 27 13.99 24.69 -12.68
C SER A 27 14.10 25.07 -11.20
N ASP A 28 13.43 24.33 -10.31
CA ASP A 28 13.52 24.50 -8.86
C ASP A 28 13.56 23.11 -8.19
N PRO A 29 14.77 22.62 -7.87
CA PRO A 29 14.98 21.28 -7.33
C PRO A 29 14.62 21.17 -5.84
N LYS A 30 14.29 22.28 -5.16
CA LYS A 30 13.94 22.26 -3.74
C LYS A 30 12.58 21.55 -3.54
N PRO A 31 12.52 20.50 -2.70
CA PRO A 31 11.25 19.88 -2.34
C PRO A 31 10.31 20.87 -1.67
N ARG A 32 9.03 20.86 -2.07
CA ARG A 32 8.00 21.74 -1.53
C ARG A 32 6.61 21.13 -1.61
N CYS A 33 5.72 21.54 -0.71
CA CYS A 33 4.36 21.05 -0.66
C CYS A 33 3.55 21.53 -1.87
N ALA A 34 2.79 20.62 -2.45
CA ALA A 34 1.89 20.89 -3.55
C ALA A 34 0.58 20.10 -3.37
N THR A 35 -0.44 20.50 -4.11
CA THR A 35 -1.64 19.67 -4.31
C THR A 35 -1.86 19.37 -5.78
N ALA A 36 -2.46 18.21 -6.09
CA ALA A 36 -2.74 17.81 -7.47
C ALA A 36 -4.14 18.22 -7.91
N LEU A 37 -4.26 18.73 -9.14
CA LEU A 37 -5.53 19.05 -9.78
C LEU A 37 -5.46 18.77 -11.29
N GLY A 38 -6.21 17.78 -11.76
CA GLY A 38 -6.11 17.30 -13.14
C GLY A 38 -4.69 16.81 -13.43
N HIS A 39 -4.04 17.41 -14.42
CA HIS A 39 -2.64 17.16 -14.76
C HIS A 39 -1.65 18.18 -14.17
N HIS A 40 -2.13 19.05 -13.27
CA HIS A 40 -1.33 20.11 -12.68
C HIS A 40 -0.97 19.79 -11.24
N ALA A 41 0.24 20.21 -10.83
CA ALA A 41 0.61 20.34 -9.42
C ALA A 41 0.60 21.82 -9.05
N ILE A 42 -0.19 22.18 -8.05
CA ILE A 42 -0.31 23.53 -7.52
C ILE A 42 0.68 23.67 -6.37
N ASP A 43 1.70 24.49 -6.54
CA ASP A 43 2.72 24.79 -5.54
C ASP A 43 2.13 25.65 -4.40
N LEU A 44 1.98 25.05 -3.23
CA LEU A 44 1.38 25.73 -2.07
C LEU A 44 2.28 26.83 -1.52
N SER A 45 3.59 26.77 -1.74
CA SER A 45 4.53 27.80 -1.28
C SER A 45 4.36 29.13 -2.02
N LEU A 46 3.81 29.10 -3.23
CA LEU A 46 3.48 30.30 -4.00
C LEU A 46 2.19 30.95 -3.51
N LEU A 47 1.23 30.15 -3.01
CA LEU A 47 -0.03 30.63 -2.47
C LEU A 47 0.11 31.15 -1.04
N TRP A 48 1.02 30.57 -0.26
CA TRP A 48 1.30 30.99 1.13
C TRP A 48 1.88 32.40 1.24
N LYS A 49 2.51 32.93 0.17
CA LYS A 49 3.14 34.25 0.21
C LYS A 49 2.14 35.42 0.28
N ASP A 50 0.85 35.16 0.09
CA ASP A 50 -0.15 36.21 -0.12
C ASP A 50 -1.33 36.27 0.86
N LYS A 51 -1.37 35.54 2.02
CA LYS A 51 -2.33 35.85 3.12
C LYS A 51 -2.19 35.05 4.43
N ASP A 52 -2.54 35.76 5.53
CA ASP A 52 -2.52 35.40 6.96
C ASP A 52 -3.77 34.65 7.50
N ASP A 53 -4.77 34.26 6.71
CA ASP A 53 -6.08 33.84 7.26
C ASP A 53 -6.59 32.49 6.73
N LEU A 54 -6.10 31.37 7.26
CA LEU A 54 -6.74 30.06 7.05
C LEU A 54 -6.89 29.31 8.39
N GLU A 55 -8.12 29.31 8.91
CA GLU A 55 -8.56 28.47 10.02
C GLU A 55 -9.00 27.09 9.49
N PRO A 56 -8.44 25.98 10.00
CA PRO A 56 -8.79 24.64 9.53
C PRO A 56 -9.94 24.06 10.36
N ASN A 57 -11.09 23.74 9.73
CA ASN A 57 -12.02 22.73 10.26
C ASN A 57 -13.08 22.33 9.23
N GLN A 58 -13.07 21.06 8.80
CA GLN A 58 -14.24 20.29 8.41
C GLN A 58 -13.92 18.79 8.51
N SER A 59 -14.72 18.07 9.30
CA SER A 59 -14.61 16.63 9.53
C SER A 59 -15.43 15.86 8.50
N LEU A 60 -14.83 14.85 7.88
CA LEU A 60 -15.50 13.88 7.01
C LEU A 60 -15.72 12.59 7.80
N TYR A 61 -16.81 12.57 8.58
CA TYR A 61 -17.35 11.34 9.16
C TYR A 61 -18.41 10.78 8.22
N ASP A 62 -18.11 9.64 7.59
CA ASP A 62 -19.02 8.50 7.48
C ASP A 62 -18.42 7.42 6.58
N ILE A 63 -18.87 6.19 6.83
CA ILE A 63 -18.67 4.93 6.10
C ILE A 63 -17.48 4.12 6.61
N PHE A 64 -17.76 3.01 7.29
CA PHE A 64 -17.22 1.64 7.05
C PHE A 64 -17.62 0.72 8.21
N SER A 65 -18.52 -0.23 7.96
CA SER A 65 -18.84 -1.33 8.89
C SER A 65 -19.44 -2.48 8.10
N GLN A 66 -18.64 -3.52 7.82
CA GLN A 66 -19.01 -4.94 7.75
C GLN A 66 -17.86 -5.77 7.17
N CYS A 67 -17.39 -6.75 7.94
CA CYS A 67 -16.34 -7.69 7.54
C CYS A 67 -16.96 -9.04 7.22
N ALA A 68 -16.44 -9.71 6.19
CA ALA A 68 -16.78 -11.07 5.79
C ALA A 68 -15.49 -11.91 5.74
N PRO A 69 -15.52 -13.22 6.04
CA PRO A 69 -14.31 -13.99 6.37
C PRO A 69 -13.41 -14.35 5.17
N LEU A 70 -12.09 -14.44 5.43
CA LEU A 70 -11.00 -14.80 4.51
C LEU A 70 -10.50 -16.25 4.70
N THR A 71 -10.38 -16.95 3.57
CA THR A 71 -9.49 -18.07 3.20
C THR A 71 -8.99 -19.11 4.22
N GLY A 72 -9.42 -20.37 4.03
CA GLY A 72 -8.60 -21.57 3.74
C GLY A 72 -7.60 -22.16 4.76
N GLY A 73 -7.05 -21.38 5.69
CA GLY A 73 -6.17 -21.85 6.77
C GLY A 73 -6.79 -21.59 8.14
N GLU A 74 -6.35 -22.29 9.18
CA GLU A 74 -6.84 -22.01 10.54
C GLU A 74 -6.24 -20.67 11.00
N VAL A 75 -7.03 -19.59 10.90
CA VAL A 75 -6.66 -18.26 11.38
C VAL A 75 -6.32 -18.35 12.86
N ALA A 76 -5.12 -17.90 13.23
CA ALA A 76 -4.68 -17.93 14.62
C ALA A 76 -5.69 -17.22 15.52
N ARG A 77 -6.08 -17.85 16.63
CA ARG A 77 -7.19 -17.37 17.49
C ARG A 77 -7.02 -15.92 17.94
N ASN A 78 -5.79 -15.46 18.19
CA ASN A 78 -5.48 -14.10 18.60
C ASN A 78 -5.92 -13.03 17.58
N PHE A 79 -5.96 -13.35 16.28
CA PHE A 79 -6.37 -12.41 15.24
C PHE A 79 -7.79 -11.87 15.46
N PHE A 80 -8.70 -12.69 15.98
CA PHE A 80 -10.09 -12.27 16.27
C PHE A 80 -10.22 -11.43 17.54
N TYR A 81 -9.17 -11.33 18.34
CA TYR A 81 -9.16 -10.57 19.60
C TYR A 81 -8.38 -9.26 19.51
N ALA A 82 -7.37 -9.18 18.63
CA ALA A 82 -6.56 -7.98 18.44
C ALA A 82 -5.97 -7.89 17.03
N PRO A 83 -5.78 -6.66 16.48
CA PRO A 83 -5.05 -6.49 15.24
C PRO A 83 -3.57 -6.84 15.48
N SER A 84 -3.16 -8.00 14.97
CA SER A 84 -1.76 -8.42 15.02
C SER A 84 -0.92 -7.53 14.11
N VAL A 85 0.17 -6.99 14.62
CA VAL A 85 1.04 -6.04 13.91
C VAL A 85 2.52 -6.33 14.19
N TYR A 86 3.40 -5.76 13.39
CA TYR A 86 4.84 -5.75 13.60
C TYR A 86 5.42 -4.38 13.22
N ASN A 87 6.64 -4.08 13.69
CA ASN A 87 7.35 -2.88 13.28
C ASN A 87 7.98 -3.10 11.90
N GLY A 88 7.50 -2.36 10.89
CA GLY A 88 8.12 -2.31 9.58
C GLY A 88 9.46 -1.55 9.58
N ARG A 89 10.06 -1.37 8.40
CA ARG A 89 11.34 -0.69 8.24
C ARG A 89 11.19 0.65 7.49
N ALA A 90 11.12 1.74 8.24
CA ALA A 90 10.94 3.09 7.68
C ALA A 90 12.03 3.49 6.66
N SER A 91 13.29 3.07 6.88
CA SER A 91 14.42 3.45 6.01
C SER A 91 14.34 2.91 4.58
N SER A 92 13.47 1.93 4.32
CA SER A 92 13.27 1.31 3.01
C SER A 92 11.95 1.69 2.35
N VAL A 93 11.17 2.59 2.96
CA VAL A 93 10.00 3.19 2.32
C VAL A 93 10.49 4.18 1.26
N ILE A 94 10.13 3.94 0.00
CA ILE A 94 10.57 4.70 -1.16
C ILE A 94 9.36 5.18 -1.98
N PRO A 95 9.41 6.38 -2.58
CA PRO A 95 8.30 6.88 -3.39
C PRO A 95 8.20 6.15 -4.73
N SER A 96 6.99 6.03 -5.26
CA SER A 96 6.78 5.60 -6.64
C SER A 96 7.37 6.62 -7.64
N PRO A 97 7.92 6.21 -8.80
CA PRO A 97 8.03 4.86 -9.35
C PRO A 97 9.41 4.21 -9.12
N THR A 98 10.00 4.34 -7.93
CA THR A 98 11.37 3.85 -7.68
C THR A 98 11.45 2.33 -7.92
N PRO A 99 12.38 1.83 -8.76
CA PRO A 99 12.57 0.40 -8.97
C PRO A 99 13.04 -0.32 -7.70
N VAL A 100 12.56 -1.54 -7.50
CA VAL A 100 12.95 -2.41 -6.38
C VAL A 100 13.89 -3.48 -6.89
N ARG A 101 14.97 -3.76 -6.15
CA ARG A 101 15.93 -4.80 -6.53
C ARG A 101 15.60 -6.12 -5.85
N ARG A 102 15.63 -7.23 -6.59
CA ARG A 102 15.50 -8.57 -6.01
C ARG A 102 16.55 -8.78 -4.90
N PRO A 103 16.14 -8.97 -3.64
CA PRO A 103 17.06 -9.14 -2.53
C PRO A 103 17.78 -10.48 -2.62
N LYS A 104 18.92 -10.56 -1.94
CA LYS A 104 19.57 -11.82 -1.60
C LYS A 104 19.33 -12.09 -0.12
N GLY A 105 19.17 -13.35 0.23
CA GLY A 105 19.00 -13.77 1.61
C GLY A 105 19.32 -15.25 1.78
N ILE A 106 19.19 -15.72 3.01
CA ILE A 106 19.24 -17.14 3.31
C ILE A 106 17.84 -17.71 3.07
N ARG A 107 17.79 -18.80 2.30
CA ARG A 107 16.57 -19.59 2.09
C ARG A 107 16.87 -21.06 2.32
N TRP A 108 15.86 -21.84 2.67
CA TRP A 108 16.00 -23.30 2.71
C TRP A 108 16.05 -23.86 1.29
N ASP A 109 17.05 -24.68 0.98
CA ASP A 109 17.09 -25.48 -0.24
C ASP A 109 16.41 -26.83 0.02
N HIS A 110 15.23 -27.04 -0.57
CA HIS A 110 14.48 -28.27 -0.40
C HIS A 110 15.12 -29.47 -1.12
N ASP A 111 15.90 -29.23 -2.18
CA ASP A 111 16.57 -30.29 -2.93
C ASP A 111 17.89 -30.69 -2.23
N GLY A 112 18.66 -29.71 -1.79
CA GLY A 112 19.93 -29.93 -1.07
C GLY A 112 19.79 -30.17 0.43
N GLY A 113 18.62 -29.92 1.03
CA GLY A 113 18.35 -30.13 2.45
C GLY A 113 19.14 -29.22 3.41
N GLN A 114 19.60 -28.06 2.94
CA GLN A 114 20.46 -27.13 3.70
C GLN A 114 20.12 -25.68 3.38
N PRO A 115 20.40 -24.71 4.28
CA PRO A 115 20.24 -23.30 3.95
C PRO A 115 21.24 -22.88 2.88
N VAL A 116 20.78 -22.06 1.93
CA VAL A 116 21.61 -21.48 0.86
C VAL A 116 21.45 -19.96 0.85
N PHE A 117 22.54 -19.24 0.61
CA PHE A 117 22.50 -17.80 0.37
C PHE A 117 22.39 -17.52 -1.13
N GLY A 118 21.40 -16.73 -1.53
CA GLY A 118 21.20 -16.38 -2.93
C GLY A 118 20.01 -15.44 -3.16
N PRO A 119 19.69 -15.13 -4.43
CA PRO A 119 18.52 -14.33 -4.77
C PRO A 119 17.22 -14.97 -4.28
N ALA A 120 16.26 -14.13 -3.87
CA ALA A 120 14.90 -14.56 -3.57
C ALA A 120 14.24 -15.20 -4.80
N VAL A 121 13.57 -16.34 -4.64
CA VAL A 121 12.89 -17.08 -5.73
C VAL A 121 11.37 -16.98 -5.67
N LYS A 122 10.81 -16.29 -4.67
CA LYS A 122 9.38 -16.03 -4.52
C LYS A 122 9.13 -14.57 -4.16
N MET A 123 9.40 -13.69 -5.11
CA MET A 123 9.07 -12.27 -4.98
C MET A 123 7.58 -12.06 -5.18
N ASP A 124 7.00 -11.21 -4.37
CA ASP A 124 5.56 -10.95 -4.32
C ASP A 124 5.31 -9.45 -4.07
N PHE A 125 4.09 -9.03 -4.35
CA PHE A 125 3.56 -7.74 -3.93
C PHE A 125 2.52 -7.96 -2.85
N GLU A 126 2.28 -6.94 -2.03
CA GLU A 126 1.13 -6.90 -1.13
C GLU A 126 0.33 -5.64 -1.44
N LEU A 127 -0.91 -5.82 -1.90
CA LEU A 127 -1.85 -4.73 -2.08
C LEU A 127 -2.26 -4.21 -0.70
N GLU A 128 -1.71 -3.07 -0.30
CA GLU A 128 -2.04 -2.39 0.94
C GLU A 128 -2.51 -0.95 0.69
N MET A 129 -3.14 -0.40 1.72
CA MET A 129 -3.13 1.04 1.93
C MET A 129 -2.27 1.36 3.15
N GLY A 130 -1.73 2.58 3.15
CA GLY A 130 -1.09 3.15 4.33
C GLY A 130 -1.84 4.40 4.78
N TYR A 131 -1.70 4.77 6.04
CA TYR A 131 -2.17 6.07 6.53
C TYR A 131 -1.10 6.78 7.36
N PHE A 132 -1.05 8.10 7.21
CA PHE A 132 -0.12 8.95 7.95
C PHE A 132 -0.76 9.52 9.20
N VAL A 133 0.00 9.55 10.30
CA VAL A 133 -0.41 10.20 11.55
C VAL A 133 -0.13 11.71 11.48
N SER A 134 -1.12 12.55 11.80
CA SER A 134 -1.00 14.01 11.89
C SER A 134 -0.83 14.51 13.32
N LYS A 135 -1.62 13.99 14.25
CA LYS A 135 -1.59 14.37 15.67
C LYS A 135 -0.86 13.28 16.44
N PRO A 136 0.29 13.58 17.07
CA PRO A 136 1.07 12.57 17.77
C PRO A 136 0.30 12.04 19.00
N ILE A 137 0.67 10.84 19.43
CA ILE A 137 0.24 10.23 20.70
C ILE A 137 1.51 10.07 21.53
N PRO A 138 1.69 10.89 22.59
CA PRO A 138 2.89 10.83 23.41
C PRO A 138 3.13 9.44 24.02
N MET A 139 4.41 9.11 24.23
CA MET A 139 4.80 7.88 24.90
C MET A 139 4.09 7.74 26.26
N GLY A 140 3.47 6.59 26.49
CA GLY A 140 2.70 6.29 27.71
C GLY A 140 1.23 6.74 27.67
N GLU A 141 0.80 7.48 26.64
CA GLU A 141 -0.60 7.81 26.44
C GLU A 141 -1.32 6.76 25.59
N THR A 142 -2.65 6.78 25.65
CA THR A 142 -3.52 5.88 24.89
C THR A 142 -4.66 6.69 24.26
N ILE A 143 -5.25 6.18 23.19
CA ILE A 143 -6.43 6.77 22.56
C ILE A 143 -7.56 5.75 22.46
N LYS A 144 -8.81 6.22 22.34
CA LYS A 144 -9.93 5.36 21.96
C LYS A 144 -10.00 5.29 20.44
N ALA A 145 -10.50 4.16 19.92
CA ALA A 145 -10.69 3.99 18.48
C ALA A 145 -11.61 5.06 17.86
N ILE A 146 -12.57 5.59 18.62
CA ILE A 146 -13.46 6.67 18.13
C ILE A 146 -12.73 8.00 17.88
N ASP A 147 -11.62 8.23 18.58
CA ASP A 147 -10.82 9.45 18.49
C ASP A 147 -9.72 9.33 17.42
N ALA A 148 -9.43 8.11 16.96
CA ALA A 148 -8.39 7.84 15.96
C ALA A 148 -8.52 8.65 14.65
N PRO A 149 -9.72 8.97 14.13
CA PRO A 149 -9.84 9.83 12.95
C PRO A 149 -9.18 11.21 13.10
N GLU A 150 -9.14 11.78 14.32
CA GLU A 150 -8.47 13.07 14.57
C GLU A 150 -6.94 12.99 14.48
N HIS A 151 -6.39 11.79 14.53
CA HIS A 151 -4.95 11.53 14.49
C HIS A 151 -4.46 11.14 13.11
N ILE A 152 -5.37 10.87 12.16
CA ILE A 152 -5.01 10.43 10.81
C ILE A 152 -5.06 11.63 9.86
N PHE A 153 -3.95 11.90 9.17
CA PHE A 153 -3.86 12.94 8.15
C PHE A 153 -4.57 12.53 6.86
N GLY A 154 -4.28 11.33 6.37
CA GLY A 154 -4.72 10.87 5.06
C GLY A 154 -4.11 9.52 4.69
N PHE A 155 -4.60 8.97 3.58
CA PHE A 155 -4.27 7.64 3.10
C PHE A 155 -3.40 7.68 1.85
N VAL A 156 -2.61 6.63 1.65
CA VAL A 156 -1.81 6.37 0.44
C VAL A 156 -1.97 4.92 0.01
N LEU A 157 -1.69 4.62 -1.25
CA LEU A 157 -1.44 3.25 -1.69
C LEU A 157 -0.07 2.80 -1.17
N LEU A 158 0.03 1.57 -0.68
CA LEU A 158 1.27 0.98 -0.17
C LEU A 158 1.47 -0.39 -0.82
N ASN A 159 2.69 -0.66 -1.29
CA ASN A 159 3.09 -2.00 -1.74
C ASN A 159 4.18 -2.51 -0.80
N ASP A 160 3.84 -3.46 0.06
CA ASP A 160 4.82 -4.13 0.92
C ASP A 160 5.49 -5.29 0.16
N TRP A 161 6.54 -4.95 -0.60
CA TRP A 161 7.31 -5.90 -1.40
C TRP A 161 7.84 -7.05 -0.54
N SER A 162 7.42 -8.27 -0.87
CA SER A 162 7.66 -9.43 -0.02
C SER A 162 8.47 -10.51 -0.74
N SER A 163 9.53 -11.01 -0.09
CA SER A 163 10.23 -12.22 -0.52
C SER A 163 9.76 -13.40 0.31
N ARG A 164 8.75 -14.13 -0.18
CA ARG A 164 8.04 -15.18 0.58
C ARG A 164 8.94 -16.33 1.00
N ASP A 165 9.98 -16.64 0.23
CA ASP A 165 10.92 -17.72 0.55
C ASP A 165 11.93 -17.36 1.65
N ILE A 166 12.41 -16.11 1.67
CA ILE A 166 13.24 -15.59 2.77
C ILE A 166 12.38 -15.44 4.02
N GLN A 167 11.20 -14.82 3.90
CA GLN A 167 10.24 -14.64 4.99
C GLN A 167 9.76 -15.99 5.55
N ALA A 168 9.48 -17.00 4.70
CA ALA A 168 9.09 -18.33 5.17
C ALA A 168 10.25 -19.16 5.72
N PHE A 169 11.51 -18.91 5.32
CA PHE A 169 12.65 -19.46 6.07
C PHE A 169 12.69 -18.90 7.49
N GLU A 170 12.26 -17.64 7.65
CA GLU A 170 12.09 -17.00 8.94
C GLU A 170 10.75 -17.40 9.63
N MET A 171 9.72 -17.88 8.91
CA MET A 171 8.34 -18.01 9.44
C MET A 171 7.42 -19.21 9.00
N THR A 172 7.84 -20.20 8.18
CA THR A 172 7.13 -21.47 7.79
C THR A 172 5.71 -21.38 7.11
N PRO A 173 5.29 -22.19 6.08
CA PRO A 173 5.97 -22.97 5.00
C PRO A 173 5.36 -22.91 3.53
N LEU A 174 6.17 -23.10 2.44
CA LEU A 174 5.87 -23.66 1.05
C LEU A 174 6.05 -22.83 -0.29
N GLY A 175 6.34 -23.56 -1.40
CA GLY A 175 7.12 -23.45 -2.72
C GLY A 175 6.78 -22.52 -3.95
N PRO A 176 7.30 -22.74 -5.21
CA PRO A 176 8.22 -21.81 -5.97
C PRO A 176 8.01 -21.50 -7.52
N PHE A 177 8.92 -20.65 -8.11
CA PHE A 177 9.64 -20.65 -9.45
C PHE A 177 9.16 -19.90 -10.76
N HIS A 178 10.15 -19.53 -11.63
CA HIS A 178 10.27 -18.55 -12.76
C HIS A 178 9.71 -18.86 -14.19
N SER A 179 9.36 -17.83 -14.97
CA SER A 179 9.49 -17.57 -16.44
C SER A 179 8.88 -16.22 -17.02
N LYS A 180 9.76 -15.28 -17.44
CA LYS A 180 9.67 -14.20 -18.45
C LYS A 180 8.40 -13.33 -18.55
N GLY A 181 8.53 -12.04 -18.20
CA GLY A 181 7.56 -10.98 -18.48
C GLY A 181 7.58 -10.49 -19.94
N ASN A 182 6.44 -10.63 -20.63
CA ASN A 182 6.11 -9.94 -21.87
C ASN A 182 5.53 -8.57 -21.46
N GLY A 183 5.88 -7.46 -22.12
CA GLY A 183 5.55 -6.08 -21.71
C GLY A 183 4.06 -5.67 -21.79
N GLU A 184 3.13 -6.59 -21.57
CA GLU A 184 1.68 -6.37 -21.58
C GLU A 184 1.14 -6.18 -20.15
N ARG A 185 0.23 -5.22 -19.94
CA ARG A 185 -0.40 -4.94 -18.63
C ARG A 185 -1.60 -5.86 -18.44
N TYR A 186 -1.61 -6.62 -17.34
CA TYR A 186 -2.73 -7.47 -16.94
C TYR A 186 -3.28 -7.06 -15.58
N ASN A 187 -4.59 -7.16 -15.41
CA ASN A 187 -5.20 -7.06 -14.08
C ASN A 187 -5.00 -8.39 -13.35
N THR A 188 -4.32 -8.35 -12.20
CA THR A 188 -4.08 -9.52 -11.35
C THR A 188 -5.13 -9.65 -10.24
N THR A 189 -5.66 -8.52 -9.74
CA THR A 189 -6.58 -8.49 -8.61
C THR A 189 -7.36 -7.16 -8.56
N GLU A 190 -8.63 -7.24 -8.14
CA GLU A 190 -9.45 -6.08 -7.76
C GLU A 190 -10.03 -6.35 -6.37
N SER A 191 -9.62 -5.55 -5.38
CA SER A 191 -10.01 -5.72 -3.99
C SER A 191 -10.60 -4.41 -3.44
N ASN A 192 -10.98 -4.40 -2.16
CA ASN A 192 -11.56 -3.23 -1.54
C ASN A 192 -11.18 -3.09 -0.06
N LEU A 193 -10.82 -1.88 0.37
CA LEU A 193 -10.47 -1.58 1.77
C LEU A 193 -11.59 -1.98 2.75
N ARG A 194 -12.86 -1.99 2.31
CA ARG A 194 -14.00 -2.42 3.12
C ARG A 194 -13.89 -3.88 3.59
N TYR A 195 -13.00 -4.68 3.00
CA TYR A 195 -12.80 -6.09 3.36
C TYR A 195 -11.94 -6.27 4.61
N LEU A 196 -11.24 -5.23 5.09
CA LEU A 196 -10.42 -5.30 6.30
C LEU A 196 -11.24 -5.71 7.52
N TYR A 197 -10.78 -6.72 8.26
CA TYR A 197 -11.44 -7.16 9.49
C TYR A 197 -11.31 -6.13 10.63
N TRP A 198 -10.11 -5.53 10.76
CA TRP A 198 -9.81 -4.47 11.72
C TRP A 198 -9.71 -3.14 10.99
N THR A 199 -10.42 -2.12 11.47
CA THR A 199 -10.36 -0.80 10.85
C THR A 199 -9.03 -0.10 11.17
N PRO A 200 -8.55 0.83 10.32
CA PRO A 200 -7.41 1.69 10.64
C PRO A 200 -7.52 2.38 12.01
N TYR A 201 -8.75 2.67 12.44
CA TYR A 201 -9.02 3.27 13.74
C TYR A 201 -8.75 2.32 14.90
N GLN A 202 -9.13 1.05 14.74
CA GLN A 202 -8.82 -0.01 15.73
C GLN A 202 -7.33 -0.34 15.72
N GLN A 203 -6.68 -0.33 14.56
CA GLN A 203 -5.23 -0.53 14.43
C GLN A 203 -4.46 0.54 15.22
N LEU A 204 -4.76 1.82 15.00
CA LEU A 204 -4.10 2.92 15.70
C LEU A 204 -4.33 2.88 17.22
N ALA A 205 -5.58 2.67 17.65
CA ALA A 205 -5.90 2.57 19.07
C ALA A 205 -5.23 1.37 19.74
N HIS A 206 -5.15 0.22 19.06
CA HIS A 206 -4.43 -0.93 19.59
C HIS A 206 -2.93 -0.66 19.71
N HIS A 207 -2.32 -0.03 18.70
CA HIS A 207 -0.89 0.30 18.72
C HIS A 207 -0.54 1.22 19.90
N ALA A 208 -1.37 2.26 20.14
CA ALA A 208 -1.22 3.15 21.29
C ALA A 208 -1.54 2.48 22.64
N SER A 209 -2.34 1.41 22.67
CA SER A 209 -2.84 0.82 23.93
C SER A 209 -1.74 0.30 24.87
N ALA A 210 -0.57 -0.06 24.32
CA ALA A 210 0.60 -0.46 25.10
C ALA A 210 1.43 0.74 25.62
N GLY A 211 0.96 1.98 25.41
CA GLY A 211 1.69 3.21 25.70
C GLY A 211 2.81 3.49 24.69
N CYS A 212 2.75 2.93 23.48
CA CYS A 212 3.71 3.21 22.42
C CYS A 212 3.55 4.66 21.95
N GLY A 213 4.65 5.41 21.93
CA GLY A 213 4.65 6.75 21.34
C GLY A 213 4.50 6.68 19.82
N ILE A 214 3.61 7.49 19.27
CA ILE A 214 3.32 7.59 17.83
C ILE A 214 3.50 9.03 17.41
N GLU A 215 4.32 9.27 16.40
CA GLU A 215 4.77 10.59 15.99
C GLU A 215 4.07 11.08 14.71
N THR A 216 4.10 12.40 14.51
CA THR A 216 3.62 12.98 13.25
C THR A 216 4.46 12.49 12.09
N GLY A 217 3.81 12.00 11.03
CA GLY A 217 4.46 11.42 9.87
C GLY A 217 4.73 9.93 9.96
N ASP A 218 4.39 9.26 11.08
CA ASP A 218 4.40 7.80 11.13
C ASP A 218 3.45 7.23 10.09
N LEU A 219 3.92 6.22 9.36
CA LEU A 219 3.17 5.49 8.34
C LEU A 219 2.73 4.13 8.88
N MET A 220 1.43 3.90 8.88
CA MET A 220 0.81 2.65 9.33
C MET A 220 0.26 1.89 8.12
N GLY A 221 0.74 0.67 7.86
CA GLY A 221 0.23 -0.22 6.82
C GLY A 221 -1.02 -0.98 7.29
N THR A 222 -1.95 -1.23 6.37
CA THR A 222 -3.19 -1.94 6.71
C THR A 222 -3.03 -3.44 6.87
N GLY A 223 -1.94 -4.01 6.34
CA GLY A 223 -1.86 -5.42 5.97
C GLY A 223 -2.46 -5.64 4.57
N THR A 224 -2.05 -6.73 3.92
CA THR A 224 -2.57 -7.15 2.61
C THR A 224 -4.10 -7.16 2.57
N ILE A 225 -4.68 -6.47 1.58
CA ILE A 225 -6.12 -6.32 1.40
C ILE A 225 -6.63 -7.40 0.44
N SER A 226 -7.23 -8.46 1.00
CA SER A 226 -7.81 -9.56 0.24
C SER A 226 -9.33 -9.65 0.43
N GLY A 227 -10.05 -9.87 -0.67
CA GLY A 227 -11.47 -10.18 -0.70
C GLY A 227 -11.76 -11.69 -0.59
N GLN A 228 -13.01 -12.07 -0.82
CA GLN A 228 -13.46 -13.45 -0.63
C GLN A 228 -13.31 -14.33 -1.87
N HIS A 229 -13.24 -13.71 -3.05
CA HIS A 229 -13.34 -14.40 -4.32
C HIS A 229 -11.99 -14.53 -5.03
N GLU A 230 -11.85 -15.55 -5.88
CA GLU A 230 -10.72 -15.67 -6.81
C GLU A 230 -10.71 -14.41 -7.71
N GLY A 231 -9.65 -13.61 -7.62
CA GLY A 231 -9.53 -12.30 -8.29
C GLY A 231 -9.59 -11.09 -7.35
N GLU A 232 -9.86 -11.28 -6.05
CA GLU A 232 -9.81 -10.20 -5.05
C GLU A 232 -8.62 -10.35 -4.07
N LEU A 233 -7.70 -11.27 -4.35
CA LEU A 233 -6.61 -11.63 -3.44
C LEU A 233 -5.46 -10.65 -3.59
N GLY A 234 -4.97 -10.10 -2.47
CA GLY A 234 -4.06 -8.95 -2.44
C GLY A 234 -2.59 -9.28 -2.70
N CYS A 235 -2.22 -10.55 -2.87
CA CYS A 235 -0.88 -10.96 -3.27
C CYS A 235 -0.88 -12.21 -4.17
N LEU A 236 0.25 -12.48 -4.84
CA LEU A 236 0.41 -13.68 -5.67
C LEU A 236 0.45 -14.94 -4.82
N PHE A 237 0.99 -14.90 -3.60
CA PHE A 237 1.00 -16.07 -2.72
C PHE A 237 -0.43 -16.60 -2.48
N GLU A 238 -1.37 -15.72 -2.19
CA GLU A 238 -2.79 -16.08 -2.04
C GLU A 238 -3.39 -16.50 -3.38
N ALA A 239 -3.23 -15.65 -4.40
CA ALA A 239 -3.84 -15.85 -5.72
C ALA A 239 -3.41 -17.18 -6.38
N THR A 240 -2.18 -17.61 -6.11
CA THR A 240 -1.60 -18.82 -6.70
C THR A 240 -1.58 -20.03 -5.77
N LYS A 241 -2.16 -19.91 -4.56
CA LYS A 241 -2.13 -20.93 -3.50
C LYS A 241 -0.72 -21.42 -3.23
N GLY A 242 0.16 -20.50 -2.82
CA GLY A 242 1.57 -20.76 -2.55
C GLY A 242 2.33 -21.21 -3.81
N GLY A 243 1.96 -20.68 -4.98
CA GLY A 243 2.55 -21.03 -6.26
C GLY A 243 2.09 -22.37 -6.84
N SER A 244 1.18 -23.12 -6.20
CA SER A 244 0.73 -24.43 -6.72
C SER A 244 -0.20 -24.30 -7.94
N ARG A 245 -0.95 -23.21 -8.05
CA ARG A 245 -1.87 -22.89 -9.15
C ARG A 245 -1.50 -21.54 -9.76
N PRO A 246 -0.75 -21.48 -10.87
CA PRO A 246 -0.42 -20.22 -11.53
C PRO A 246 -1.66 -19.41 -11.91
N LEU A 247 -1.51 -18.09 -11.94
CA LEU A 247 -2.41 -17.23 -12.69
C LEU A 247 -2.11 -17.40 -14.19
N GLU A 248 -3.13 -17.45 -15.02
CA GLU A 248 -3.01 -17.54 -16.47
C GLU A 248 -3.68 -16.31 -17.11
N PHE A 249 -2.99 -15.64 -18.03
CA PHE A 249 -3.48 -14.48 -18.74
C PHE A 249 -3.92 -14.81 -20.18
N PRO A 250 -4.77 -13.99 -20.81
CA PRO A 250 -5.30 -14.28 -22.15
C PRO A 250 -4.27 -14.51 -23.25
N ASN A 251 -3.05 -13.97 -23.11
CA ASN A 251 -1.95 -14.16 -24.05
C ASN A 251 -1.18 -15.49 -23.83
N GLY A 252 -1.57 -16.29 -22.83
CA GLY A 252 -0.89 -17.52 -22.43
C GLY A 252 0.26 -17.33 -21.44
N THR A 253 0.56 -16.10 -21.00
CA THR A 253 1.52 -15.85 -19.91
C THR A 253 0.97 -16.44 -18.62
N THR A 254 1.83 -17.12 -17.86
CA THR A 254 1.49 -17.66 -16.54
C THR A 254 2.37 -17.06 -15.46
N VAL A 255 1.80 -16.65 -14.33
CA VAL A 255 2.53 -16.04 -13.22
C VAL A 255 2.31 -16.83 -11.93
N ARG A 256 3.42 -17.16 -11.26
CA ARG A 256 3.43 -17.74 -9.89
C ARG A 256 3.90 -16.72 -8.86
N TYR A 257 5.01 -16.07 -9.16
CA TYR A 257 5.66 -15.04 -8.38
C TYR A 257 6.30 -14.04 -9.35
N LEU A 258 6.73 -12.89 -8.84
CA LEU A 258 7.31 -11.82 -9.65
C LEU A 258 8.70 -12.17 -10.17
N GLU A 259 8.92 -11.74 -11.40
CA GLU A 259 10.13 -11.97 -12.15
C GLU A 259 10.89 -10.69 -12.46
N ASP A 260 12.17 -10.88 -12.78
CA ASP A 260 13.01 -9.75 -13.12
C ASP A 260 12.50 -9.08 -14.40
N GLY A 261 12.19 -7.79 -14.29
CA GLY A 261 11.58 -7.01 -15.35
C GLY A 261 10.08 -6.74 -15.18
N ASP A 262 9.39 -7.46 -14.31
CA ASP A 262 7.98 -7.22 -14.03
C ASP A 262 7.78 -5.86 -13.35
N GLU A 263 6.67 -5.19 -13.64
CA GLU A 263 6.25 -3.95 -12.98
C GLU A 263 4.89 -4.18 -12.32
N ILE A 264 4.81 -3.90 -11.02
CA ILE A 264 3.53 -3.85 -10.31
C ILE A 264 3.04 -2.42 -10.31
N VAL A 265 1.75 -2.26 -10.59
CA VAL A 265 1.04 -0.99 -10.58
C VAL A 265 -0.22 -1.19 -9.74
N LEU A 266 -0.28 -0.56 -8.58
CA LEU A 266 -1.48 -0.45 -7.77
C LEU A 266 -2.15 0.88 -8.10
N ASP A 267 -3.46 0.88 -8.33
CA ASP A 267 -4.29 2.07 -8.41
C ASP A 267 -5.54 1.88 -7.55
N ALA A 268 -6.14 2.98 -7.11
CA ALA A 268 -7.35 2.95 -6.28
C ALA A 268 -8.16 4.23 -6.41
N TRP A 269 -9.45 4.10 -6.14
CA TRP A 269 -10.39 5.21 -6.09
C TRP A 269 -11.59 4.92 -5.19
N CYS A 270 -12.19 5.97 -4.68
CA CYS A 270 -13.56 5.96 -4.16
C CYS A 270 -14.50 6.54 -5.23
N ASP A 271 -15.64 5.90 -5.42
CA ASP A 271 -16.68 6.33 -6.37
C ASP A 271 -18.07 6.16 -5.74
N ASN A 272 -18.92 7.16 -5.89
CA ASN A 272 -20.32 7.14 -5.44
C ASN A 272 -21.33 7.31 -6.60
N GLY A 273 -20.89 7.15 -7.84
CA GLY A 273 -21.65 7.33 -9.08
C GLY A 273 -21.72 8.77 -9.58
N THR A 274 -21.37 9.76 -8.75
CA THR A 274 -21.37 11.19 -9.11
C THR A 274 -20.02 11.87 -8.96
N ARG A 275 -19.14 11.30 -8.12
CA ARG A 275 -17.82 11.83 -7.80
C ARG A 275 -16.83 10.69 -7.69
N ARG A 276 -15.61 10.98 -8.13
CA ARG A 276 -14.47 10.08 -7.99
C ARG A 276 -13.32 10.78 -7.27
N ILE A 277 -12.73 10.06 -6.32
CA ILE A 277 -11.53 10.47 -5.57
C ILE A 277 -10.50 9.36 -5.81
N GLY A 278 -9.43 9.65 -6.54
CA GLY A 278 -8.40 8.66 -6.86
C GLY A 278 -7.10 8.88 -6.10
N PHE A 279 -6.30 7.82 -5.97
CA PHE A 279 -5.01 7.86 -5.25
C PHE A 279 -3.79 8.02 -6.18
N GLY A 280 -4.02 8.12 -7.49
CA GLY A 280 -2.96 7.96 -8.47
C GLY A 280 -2.50 6.50 -8.51
N GLU A 281 -1.20 6.29 -8.70
CA GLU A 281 -0.62 4.96 -8.80
C GLU A 281 0.55 4.78 -7.82
N CYS A 282 0.62 3.60 -7.21
CA CYS A 282 1.82 3.08 -6.55
C CYS A 282 2.41 1.99 -7.43
N ARG A 283 3.47 2.35 -8.16
CA ARG A 283 4.16 1.45 -9.10
C ARG A 283 5.63 1.26 -8.79
N GLY A 284 6.17 0.11 -9.17
CA GLY A 284 7.59 -0.21 -9.07
C GLY A 284 7.99 -1.40 -9.94
N LYS A 285 9.12 -1.28 -10.63
CA LYS A 285 9.71 -2.35 -11.47
C LYS A 285 10.70 -3.19 -10.66
N LEU A 286 10.58 -4.51 -10.77
CA LEU A 286 11.52 -5.46 -10.15
C LEU A 286 12.78 -5.60 -11.01
N LEU A 287 13.93 -5.24 -10.44
CA LEU A 287 15.24 -5.37 -11.06
C LEU A 287 15.91 -6.70 -10.66
N PRO A 288 16.78 -7.25 -11.54
CA PRO A 288 17.63 -8.37 -11.18
C PRO A 288 18.45 -8.13 -9.91
N SER A 289 18.71 -9.23 -9.20
CA SER A 289 19.61 -9.21 -8.05
C SER A 289 21.02 -8.76 -8.45
N LEU A 290 21.79 -8.25 -7.48
CA LEU A 290 23.18 -7.81 -7.70
C LEU A 290 24.11 -8.96 -8.13
#